data_AF-A0A7S4Q929-F1
#
_entry.id   AF-A0A7S4Q929-F1
#
_cell.length_a   1.000
_cell.length_b   1.000
_cell.length_c   1.000
_cell.angle_alpha   90.00
_cell.angle_beta   90.00
_cell.angle_gamma   90.00
#
_symmetry.space_group_name_H-M   'P 1'
#
loop_
_entity.id
_entity.type
_entity.pdbx_description
1 polymer ?
#
loop_
_entity_poly.entity_id
_entity_poly.type
_entity_poly.pdbx_seq_one_letter_code
_entity_poly.pdbx_strand_id
1 'polypeptide(L)'
;RLKCCRPCPPASPAGAMRSRASVAALAALLGLPQSAAGSALSDGALARDVGDDGSVGLLQMQADRPDQALPGRVPGKRDLALAHVPYNFGHTIENVGMFGSGPLSAVKMVAYVTSLGGFSTVGRQASWEEANRLVQENGEVWGHLNPDLQVQSEATGCPMYYTPQKYWPAELARKYFGNKAVFGMLRDPYERLVAFFRGNIQGYGGSYPEFIKTCDVNSAVKQMMKDFIEKNDTFAQGCTFVPQAEYFDGPYGISVPVDNRAFPASMNEVFEEHGYPDFHIRTPDILHVSLCPDVWAADLDSETRSLVRKVYARDFELLCKHFGYCDQEENCCIWQVPGMCPPK
;
A
#
# COMPACT_ATOMS: atom_id res chain seq x y z
N ARG A 1 -21.94 20.23 19.95
CA ARG A 1 -22.14 18.91 20.59
C ARG A 1 -20.84 18.14 20.47
N LEU A 2 -19.96 18.19 21.47
CA LEU A 2 -18.73 17.40 21.52
C LEU A 2 -19.15 15.92 21.65
N LYS A 3 -18.99 15.13 20.59
CA LYS A 3 -19.05 13.67 20.70
C LYS A 3 -17.81 13.28 21.49
N CYS A 4 -17.98 12.87 22.75
CA CYS A 4 -16.89 12.28 23.53
C CYS A 4 -16.29 11.13 22.71
N CYS A 5 -14.99 11.22 22.40
CA CYS A 5 -14.21 10.09 21.92
C CYS A 5 -14.47 8.93 22.89
N ARG A 6 -14.94 7.80 22.36
CA ARG A 6 -15.14 6.61 23.19
C ARG A 6 -13.79 6.29 23.82
N PRO A 7 -13.70 6.17 25.16
CA PRO A 7 -12.46 5.71 25.76
C PRO A 7 -12.08 4.38 25.12
N CYS A 8 -10.82 4.26 24.68
CA CYS A 8 -10.28 2.98 24.25
C CYS A 8 -10.63 1.95 25.32
N PRO A 9 -11.26 0.82 24.96
CA PRO A 9 -11.54 -0.22 25.94
C PRO A 9 -10.21 -0.59 26.63
N PRO A 10 -10.20 -0.76 27.96
CA PRO A 10 -8.99 -1.14 28.67
C PRO A 10 -8.40 -2.38 28.01
N ALA A 11 -7.09 -2.34 27.75
CA ALA A 11 -6.38 -3.45 27.15
C ALA A 11 -6.73 -4.73 27.92
N SER A 12 -7.36 -5.68 27.23
CA SER A 12 -7.73 -6.96 27.83
C SER A 12 -6.45 -7.59 28.39
N PRO A 13 -6.44 -8.10 29.64
CA PRO A 13 -5.24 -8.64 30.25
C PRO A 13 -4.69 -9.70 29.31
N ALA A 14 -3.45 -9.48 28.85
CA ALA A 14 -2.76 -10.34 27.91
C ALA A 14 -2.64 -11.75 28.53
N GLY A 15 -3.65 -12.58 28.28
CA GLY A 15 -3.52 -14.01 28.41
C GLY A 15 -2.37 -14.39 27.50
N ALA A 16 -1.34 -15.02 28.07
CA ALA A 16 -0.16 -15.50 27.36
C ALA A 16 -0.59 -16.46 26.24
N MET A 17 -0.99 -15.90 25.12
CA MET A 17 -1.30 -16.61 23.90
C MET A 17 0.05 -17.05 23.37
N ARG A 18 0.34 -18.34 23.51
CA ARG A 18 1.48 -18.96 22.83
C ARG A 18 1.32 -18.66 21.35
N SER A 19 2.06 -17.67 20.86
CA SER A 19 2.11 -17.26 19.46
C SER A 19 2.54 -18.48 18.64
N ARG A 20 1.55 -19.12 18.00
CA ARG A 20 1.78 -20.11 16.97
C ARG A 20 1.78 -19.35 15.65
N ALA A 21 2.96 -19.30 15.02
CA ALA A 21 3.21 -18.83 13.66
C ALA A 21 2.59 -17.46 13.31
N SER A 22 3.07 -16.39 13.95
CA SER A 22 3.07 -15.07 13.30
C SER A 22 3.96 -15.13 12.05
N VAL A 23 3.66 -14.32 11.05
CA VAL A 23 4.33 -14.17 9.76
C VAL A 23 5.76 -13.59 9.91
N ALA A 24 6.60 -14.24 10.72
CA ALA A 24 8.05 -14.05 10.72
C ALA A 24 8.69 -14.60 9.44
N ALA A 25 7.93 -15.37 8.65
CA ALA A 25 8.35 -15.90 7.37
C ALA A 25 8.63 -14.82 6.32
N LEU A 26 8.08 -13.59 6.43
CA LEU A 26 8.40 -12.50 5.49
C LEU A 26 9.86 -12.05 5.58
N ALA A 27 10.42 -11.98 6.80
CA ALA A 27 11.80 -11.56 7.01
C ALA A 27 12.82 -12.67 6.66
N ALA A 28 12.43 -13.94 6.80
CA ALA A 28 13.31 -15.08 6.53
C ALA A 28 13.31 -15.53 5.04
N LEU A 29 12.20 -15.34 4.30
CA LEU A 29 12.13 -15.70 2.88
C LEU A 29 12.82 -14.67 1.96
N LEU A 30 13.04 -13.44 2.43
CA LEU A 30 13.79 -12.41 1.71
C LEU A 30 15.29 -12.42 2.02
N GLY A 31 15.85 -13.60 2.38
CA GLY A 31 17.29 -13.82 2.56
C GLY A 31 18.11 -13.65 1.27
N LEU A 32 18.02 -12.49 0.63
CA LEU A 32 18.93 -12.05 -0.40
C LEU A 32 20.23 -11.64 0.29
N PRO A 33 21.37 -12.27 -0.04
CA PRO A 33 22.65 -11.80 0.43
C PRO A 33 22.86 -10.36 -0.09
N GLN A 34 23.20 -9.43 0.81
CA GLN A 34 23.82 -8.17 0.42
C GLN A 34 25.19 -8.49 -0.19
N SER A 35 25.23 -8.81 -1.48
CA SER A 35 26.50 -8.84 -2.22
C SER A 35 26.95 -7.40 -2.43
N ALA A 36 27.98 -7.03 -1.68
CA ALA A 36 28.83 -5.89 -2.00
C ALA A 36 29.53 -6.19 -3.33
N ALA A 37 28.96 -5.72 -4.44
CA ALA A 37 29.67 -5.66 -5.72
C ALA A 37 30.42 -4.33 -5.79
N GLY A 38 31.69 -4.37 -5.43
CA GLY A 38 32.63 -3.29 -5.65
C GLY A 38 32.80 -3.02 -7.15
N SER A 39 32.63 -1.77 -7.54
CA SER A 39 32.93 -1.28 -8.88
C SER A 39 34.45 -1.21 -9.08
N ALA A 40 35.00 -2.16 -9.84
CA ALA A 40 36.30 -1.99 -10.47
C ALA A 40 36.06 -1.63 -11.94
N LEU A 41 36.38 -0.37 -12.25
CA LEU A 41 36.50 0.15 -13.61
C LEU A 41 37.68 -0.54 -14.31
N SER A 42 37.44 -1.11 -15.49
CA SER A 42 38.49 -1.31 -16.48
C SER A 42 37.98 -0.89 -17.86
N ASP A 43 38.81 -0.06 -18.49
CA ASP A 43 38.67 0.46 -19.84
C ASP A 43 38.69 -0.66 -20.88
N GLY A 44 37.88 -0.51 -21.93
CA GLY A 44 37.86 -1.42 -23.07
C GLY A 44 37.05 -0.85 -24.22
N ALA A 45 37.65 0.07 -24.96
CA ALA A 45 37.15 0.57 -26.23
C ALA A 45 37.08 -0.55 -27.27
N LEU A 46 35.94 -0.74 -27.93
CA LEU A 46 35.87 -1.27 -29.30
C LEU A 46 34.64 -0.73 -30.02
N ALA A 47 34.86 -0.37 -31.28
CA ALA A 47 33.97 0.35 -32.18
C ALA A 47 33.12 -0.59 -33.06
N ARG A 48 32.14 0.04 -33.74
CA ARG A 48 31.29 -0.42 -34.88
C ARG A 48 30.06 -1.24 -34.46
N ASP A 49 28.89 -1.14 -35.08
CA ASP A 49 28.52 -0.62 -36.41
C ASP A 49 27.12 0.02 -36.36
N VAL A 50 26.91 1.03 -37.20
CA VAL A 50 25.61 1.67 -37.44
C VAL A 50 24.92 0.89 -38.55
N GLY A 51 23.87 0.15 -38.19
CA GLY A 51 22.98 -0.56 -39.10
C GLY A 51 21.56 -0.01 -38.97
N ASP A 52 21.22 0.85 -39.92
CA ASP A 52 19.89 1.30 -40.30
C ASP A 52 19.12 0.13 -40.93
N ASP A 53 17.92 -0.20 -40.42
CA ASP A 53 16.80 -0.59 -41.29
C ASP A 53 15.46 -0.50 -40.55
N GLY A 54 14.47 0.00 -41.29
CA GLY A 54 13.15 0.33 -40.83
C GLY A 54 12.24 -0.89 -40.62
N SER A 55 11.34 -0.75 -39.66
CA SER A 55 9.91 -1.05 -39.82
C SER A 55 9.22 -0.82 -38.48
N VAL A 56 8.60 0.36 -38.32
CA VAL A 56 7.64 0.59 -37.24
C VAL A 56 6.37 -0.15 -37.63
N GLY A 57 6.30 -1.43 -37.27
CA GLY A 57 5.08 -2.21 -37.28
C GLY A 57 4.13 -1.62 -36.25
N LEU A 58 3.14 -0.84 -36.71
CA LEU A 58 2.04 -0.35 -35.90
C LEU A 58 1.21 -1.57 -35.48
N LEU A 59 1.58 -2.19 -34.36
CA LEU A 59 0.76 -3.18 -33.67
C LEU A 59 -0.48 -2.44 -33.16
N GLN A 60 -1.52 -2.43 -33.99
CA GLN A 60 -2.89 -2.19 -33.54
C GLN A 60 -3.20 -3.25 -32.48
N MET A 61 -2.99 -2.90 -31.22
CA MET A 61 -3.63 -3.59 -30.12
C MET A 61 -5.12 -3.50 -30.36
N GLN A 62 -5.74 -4.63 -30.70
CA GLN A 62 -7.18 -4.80 -30.66
C GLN A 62 -7.63 -4.69 -29.20
N ALA A 63 -7.74 -3.46 -28.72
CA ALA A 63 -8.35 -3.11 -27.45
C ALA A 63 -9.86 -2.96 -27.65
N ASP A 64 -10.52 -4.06 -27.99
CA ASP A 64 -11.98 -4.17 -27.94
C ASP A 64 -12.34 -5.62 -27.68
N ARG A 65 -12.14 -6.05 -26.43
CA ARG A 65 -13.05 -7.05 -25.85
C ARG A 65 -14.12 -6.24 -25.10
N PRO A 66 -15.30 -5.99 -25.69
CA PRO A 66 -16.42 -5.48 -24.91
C PRO A 66 -16.64 -6.48 -23.77
N ASP A 67 -16.77 -5.94 -22.55
CA ASP A 67 -17.03 -6.67 -21.30
C ASP A 67 -17.87 -7.92 -21.55
N GLN A 68 -17.22 -9.07 -21.72
CA GLN A 68 -17.89 -10.35 -21.59
C GLN A 68 -18.10 -10.55 -20.10
N ALA A 69 -19.15 -9.91 -19.59
CA ALA A 69 -19.67 -10.17 -18.26
C ALA A 69 -19.81 -11.69 -18.14
N LEU A 70 -19.01 -12.29 -17.26
CA LEU A 70 -19.09 -13.72 -16.98
C LEU A 70 -20.55 -14.06 -16.64
N PRO A 71 -21.17 -15.01 -17.34
CA PRO A 71 -22.57 -15.34 -17.14
C PRO A 71 -22.79 -15.79 -15.69
N GLY A 72 -23.54 -14.99 -14.92
CA GLY A 72 -23.84 -15.25 -13.51
C GLY A 72 -23.61 -14.08 -12.55
N ARG A 73 -22.90 -13.02 -12.95
CA ARG A 73 -22.80 -11.80 -12.12
C ARG A 73 -24.13 -11.04 -12.15
N VAL A 74 -24.81 -10.97 -11.01
CA VAL A 74 -25.92 -10.04 -10.80
C VAL A 74 -25.38 -8.62 -10.96
N PRO A 75 -25.82 -7.85 -11.96
CA PRO A 75 -25.42 -6.46 -12.09
C PRO A 75 -25.77 -5.70 -10.81
N GLY A 76 -24.80 -4.97 -10.23
CA GLY A 76 -25.07 -4.00 -9.16
C GLY A 76 -24.83 -4.45 -7.71
N LYS A 77 -23.97 -5.43 -7.43
CA LYS A 77 -23.43 -5.61 -6.07
C LYS A 77 -21.92 -5.46 -6.00
N ARG A 78 -21.16 -6.25 -6.75
CA ARG A 78 -19.68 -6.18 -6.75
C ARG A 78 -19.16 -5.04 -7.63
N ASP A 79 -19.19 -3.83 -7.10
CA ASP A 79 -18.89 -2.59 -7.82
C ASP A 79 -17.70 -1.82 -7.24
N LEU A 80 -16.76 -2.49 -6.57
CA LEU A 80 -15.59 -1.84 -5.98
C LEU A 80 -14.36 -1.85 -6.91
N ALA A 81 -13.61 -0.74 -6.89
CA ALA A 81 -12.27 -0.64 -7.46
C ALA A 81 -11.30 0.01 -6.45
N LEU A 82 -10.17 -0.65 -6.19
CA LEU A 82 -9.20 -0.16 -5.22
C LEU A 82 -8.32 0.94 -5.83
N ALA A 83 -8.34 2.11 -5.21
CA ALA A 83 -7.27 3.09 -5.27
C ALA A 83 -6.22 2.73 -4.20
N HIS A 84 -5.11 2.12 -4.62
CA HIS A 84 -4.10 1.66 -3.66
C HIS A 84 -3.32 2.84 -3.09
N VAL A 85 -3.63 3.18 -1.84
CA VAL A 85 -2.83 4.10 -1.02
C VAL A 85 -1.68 3.31 -0.39
N PRO A 86 -0.40 3.69 -0.64
CA PRO A 86 0.73 2.88 -0.22
C PRO A 86 0.79 2.58 1.29
N TYR A 87 1.21 1.33 1.51
CA TYR A 87 1.72 0.67 2.72
C TYR A 87 0.78 -0.30 3.44
N ASN A 88 1.13 -1.59 3.33
CA ASN A 88 0.62 -2.77 4.05
C ASN A 88 -0.87 -3.13 3.85
N PHE A 89 -1.78 -2.26 4.30
CA PHE A 89 -3.20 -2.61 4.39
C PHE A 89 -3.87 -2.71 3.01
N GLY A 90 -3.44 -1.89 2.04
CA GLY A 90 -3.80 -2.08 0.63
C GLY A 90 -3.40 -3.46 0.10
N HIS A 91 -2.20 -3.94 0.44
CA HIS A 91 -1.76 -5.29 0.06
C HIS A 91 -2.55 -6.40 0.78
N THR A 92 -3.04 -6.15 2.00
CA THR A 92 -3.94 -7.10 2.67
C THR A 92 -5.24 -7.26 1.87
N ILE A 93 -5.83 -6.14 1.42
CA ILE A 93 -7.04 -6.13 0.59
C ILE A 93 -6.79 -6.85 -0.74
N GLU A 94 -5.68 -6.55 -1.41
CA GLU A 94 -5.29 -7.23 -2.65
C GLU A 94 -5.10 -8.73 -2.46
N ASN A 95 -4.41 -9.14 -1.38
CA ASN A 95 -4.21 -10.54 -1.04
C ASN A 95 -5.54 -11.27 -0.84
N VAL A 96 -6.44 -10.70 -0.03
CA VAL A 96 -7.74 -11.32 0.23
C VAL A 96 -8.62 -11.31 -1.01
N GLY A 97 -8.56 -10.27 -1.86
CA GLY A 97 -9.30 -10.21 -3.11
C GLY A 97 -8.84 -11.24 -4.15
N MET A 98 -7.52 -11.43 -4.29
CA MET A 98 -6.95 -12.34 -5.29
C MET A 98 -6.82 -13.78 -4.78
N PHE A 99 -6.26 -14.00 -3.58
CA PHE A 99 -5.89 -15.33 -3.06
C PHE A 99 -6.83 -15.86 -1.97
N GLY A 100 -7.76 -15.04 -1.51
CA GLY A 100 -8.66 -15.36 -0.40
C GLY A 100 -8.01 -15.21 0.96
N SER A 101 -8.76 -15.56 2.00
CA SER A 101 -8.28 -15.57 3.39
C SER A 101 -7.64 -16.92 3.71
N GLY A 102 -6.47 -16.95 4.36
CA GLY A 102 -5.80 -18.19 4.72
C GLY A 102 -4.34 -18.01 5.11
N PRO A 103 -3.76 -18.93 5.90
CA PRO A 103 -2.33 -18.89 6.21
C PRO A 103 -1.45 -19.01 4.95
N LEU A 104 -1.96 -19.67 3.89
CA LEU A 104 -1.26 -19.78 2.61
C LEU A 104 -1.46 -18.56 1.69
N SER A 105 -2.45 -17.71 1.95
CA SER A 105 -2.72 -16.53 1.10
C SER A 105 -1.54 -15.55 1.13
N ALA A 106 -1.09 -15.18 2.33
CA ALA A 106 0.06 -14.30 2.52
C ALA A 106 1.34 -14.81 1.86
N VAL A 107 1.58 -16.13 1.91
CA VAL A 107 2.73 -16.76 1.23
C VAL A 107 2.62 -16.62 -0.28
N LYS A 108 1.43 -16.87 -0.86
CA LYS A 108 1.17 -16.68 -2.29
C LYS A 108 1.36 -15.23 -2.71
N MET A 109 0.82 -14.29 -1.94
CA MET A 109 0.98 -12.85 -2.18
C MET A 109 2.45 -12.45 -2.24
N VAL A 110 3.23 -12.85 -1.24
CA VAL A 110 4.66 -12.51 -1.17
C VAL A 110 5.44 -13.13 -2.31
N ALA A 111 5.22 -14.40 -2.60
CA ALA A 111 5.89 -15.08 -3.71
C ALA A 111 5.55 -14.41 -5.05
N TYR A 112 4.27 -14.07 -5.24
CA TYR A 112 3.80 -13.43 -6.46
C TYR A 112 4.38 -12.02 -6.62
N VAL A 113 4.25 -11.14 -5.63
CA VAL A 113 4.81 -9.77 -5.66
C VAL A 113 6.33 -9.80 -5.82
N THR A 114 7.03 -10.71 -5.14
CA THR A 114 8.48 -10.87 -5.33
C THR A 114 8.82 -11.24 -6.78
N SER A 115 8.01 -12.08 -7.43
CA SER A 115 8.18 -12.44 -8.84
C SER A 115 7.95 -11.26 -9.82
N LEU A 116 7.31 -10.18 -9.35
CA LEU A 116 7.07 -8.95 -10.12
C LEU A 116 8.17 -7.90 -9.91
N GLY A 117 9.13 -8.15 -9.01
CA GLY A 117 10.18 -7.18 -8.65
C GLY A 117 10.11 -6.68 -7.21
N GLY A 118 9.11 -7.11 -6.43
CA GLY A 118 8.94 -6.71 -5.03
C GLY A 118 7.91 -5.58 -4.85
N PHE A 119 7.90 -4.97 -3.67
CA PHE A 119 6.87 -3.99 -3.29
C PHE A 119 7.14 -2.57 -3.81
N SER A 120 8.39 -2.23 -4.15
CA SER A 120 8.84 -0.88 -4.52
C SER A 120 8.95 -0.64 -6.03
N THR A 121 9.20 -1.69 -6.81
CA THR A 121 9.51 -1.57 -8.24
C THR A 121 8.79 -2.62 -9.05
N VAL A 122 8.46 -2.27 -10.28
CA VAL A 122 8.05 -3.24 -11.29
C VAL A 122 9.31 -3.73 -11.99
N GLY A 123 9.78 -4.91 -11.61
CA GLY A 123 10.82 -5.64 -12.36
C GLY A 123 10.25 -6.43 -13.53
N ARG A 124 8.97 -6.84 -13.46
CA ARG A 124 8.26 -7.60 -14.48
C ARG A 124 6.77 -7.26 -14.47
N GLN A 125 6.17 -7.23 -15.65
CA GLN A 125 4.72 -7.20 -15.83
C GLN A 125 4.16 -8.62 -15.92
N ALA A 126 3.15 -8.93 -15.10
CA ALA A 126 2.33 -10.12 -15.24
C ALA A 126 1.44 -10.00 -16.47
N SER A 127 1.02 -11.15 -17.01
CA SER A 127 -0.07 -11.20 -17.98
C SER A 127 -1.41 -11.41 -17.27
N TRP A 128 -2.51 -11.03 -17.93
CA TRP A 128 -3.86 -11.38 -17.48
C TRP A 128 -4.08 -12.90 -17.39
N GLU A 129 -3.45 -13.69 -18.26
CA GLU A 129 -3.51 -15.16 -18.18
C GLU A 129 -2.88 -15.68 -16.87
N GLU A 130 -1.75 -15.10 -16.46
CA GLU A 130 -1.12 -15.44 -15.19
C GLU A 130 -2.00 -15.06 -14.00
N ALA A 131 -2.49 -13.82 -13.96
CA ALA A 131 -3.36 -13.34 -12.89
C ALA A 131 -4.64 -14.19 -12.78
N ASN A 132 -5.29 -14.50 -13.92
CA ASN A 132 -6.52 -15.29 -13.96
C ASN A 132 -6.34 -16.76 -13.53
N ARG A 133 -5.12 -17.32 -13.62
CA ARG A 133 -4.83 -18.67 -13.09
C ARG A 133 -4.71 -18.71 -11.57
N LEU A 134 -4.44 -17.56 -10.96
CA LEU A 134 -4.12 -17.44 -9.54
C LEU A 134 -5.29 -16.87 -8.72
N VAL A 135 -6.13 -16.06 -9.35
CA VAL A 135 -7.31 -15.47 -8.71
C VAL A 135 -8.26 -16.58 -8.24
N GLN A 136 -8.76 -16.44 -7.01
CA GLN A 136 -9.77 -17.33 -6.46
C GLN A 136 -11.11 -17.20 -7.22
N GLU A 137 -12.01 -18.14 -7.01
CA GLU A 137 -13.37 -18.04 -7.53
C GLU A 137 -14.04 -16.75 -7.02
N ASN A 138 -14.65 -15.98 -7.93
CA ASN A 138 -15.22 -14.65 -7.66
C ASN A 138 -14.20 -13.59 -7.17
N GLY A 139 -12.90 -13.89 -7.22
CA GLY A 139 -11.86 -12.96 -6.81
C GLY A 139 -11.77 -11.69 -7.66
N GLU A 140 -11.01 -10.73 -7.15
CA GLU A 140 -10.74 -9.45 -7.82
C GLU A 140 -9.22 -9.23 -7.91
N VAL A 141 -8.79 -8.65 -9.04
CA VAL A 141 -7.38 -8.35 -9.29
C VAL A 141 -7.20 -6.82 -9.24
N TRP A 142 -6.82 -6.34 -8.07
CA TRP A 142 -6.73 -4.91 -7.74
C TRP A 142 -5.28 -4.43 -7.57
N GLY A 143 -5.11 -3.12 -7.74
CA GLY A 143 -3.88 -2.39 -7.39
C GLY A 143 -2.61 -3.03 -7.96
N HIS A 144 -1.65 -3.36 -7.10
CA HIS A 144 -0.37 -3.96 -7.48
C HIS A 144 -0.56 -5.25 -8.28
N LEU A 145 -1.59 -6.04 -7.95
CA LEU A 145 -1.82 -7.33 -8.58
C LEU A 145 -2.43 -7.21 -9.98
N ASN A 146 -2.91 -6.03 -10.36
CA ASN A 146 -3.51 -5.80 -11.67
C ASN A 146 -2.43 -5.60 -12.76
N PRO A 147 -2.36 -6.48 -13.79
CA PRO A 147 -1.38 -6.37 -14.87
C PRO A 147 -1.33 -5.00 -15.56
N ASP A 148 -2.49 -4.35 -15.74
CA ASP A 148 -2.55 -3.05 -16.44
C ASP A 148 -1.93 -1.92 -15.61
N LEU A 149 -1.80 -2.10 -14.29
CA LEU A 149 -1.24 -1.10 -13.37
C LEU A 149 0.25 -1.33 -13.09
N GLN A 150 0.85 -2.36 -13.66
CA GLN A 150 2.28 -2.66 -13.53
C GLN A 150 3.12 -1.89 -14.57
N VAL A 151 2.63 -0.77 -15.06
CA VAL A 151 3.39 0.17 -15.90
C VAL A 151 3.85 1.35 -15.05
N GLN A 152 4.90 2.04 -15.49
CA GLN A 152 5.37 3.26 -14.85
C GLN A 152 4.58 4.46 -15.40
N SER A 153 4.15 5.34 -14.52
CA SER A 153 3.51 6.61 -14.84
C SER A 153 4.55 7.57 -15.44
N GLU A 154 4.27 8.08 -16.64
CA GLU A 154 5.09 9.12 -17.26
C GLU A 154 5.03 10.45 -16.49
N ALA A 155 3.91 10.72 -15.80
CA ALA A 155 3.70 11.96 -15.07
C ALA A 155 4.43 12.01 -13.72
N THR A 156 4.56 10.86 -13.05
CA THR A 156 5.07 10.80 -11.67
C THR A 156 6.33 9.96 -11.53
N GLY A 157 6.68 9.15 -12.53
CA GLY A 157 7.77 8.18 -12.45
C GLY A 157 7.49 7.01 -11.51
N CYS A 158 6.28 6.87 -10.99
CA CYS A 158 5.93 5.78 -10.07
C CYS A 158 5.19 4.66 -10.78
N PRO A 159 5.17 3.44 -10.20
CA PRO A 159 4.22 2.43 -10.65
C PRO A 159 2.79 2.98 -10.64
N MET A 160 1.99 2.65 -11.66
CA MET A 160 0.63 3.18 -11.78
C MET A 160 -0.25 2.83 -10.58
N TYR A 161 -0.07 1.65 -9.98
CA TYR A 161 -0.77 1.26 -8.77
C TYR A 161 -0.46 2.14 -7.53
N TYR A 162 0.65 2.88 -7.48
CA TYR A 162 0.94 3.88 -6.43
C TYR A 162 0.81 5.33 -6.92
N THR A 163 0.29 5.53 -8.12
CA THR A 163 0.09 6.87 -8.66
C THR A 163 -1.31 7.34 -8.28
N PRO A 164 -1.50 8.56 -7.75
CA PRO A 164 -2.85 9.10 -7.56
C PRO A 164 -3.63 9.20 -8.87
N GLN A 165 -4.92 8.90 -8.84
CA GLN A 165 -5.76 8.67 -10.02
C GLN A 165 -5.86 9.89 -10.94
N LYS A 166 -5.75 11.10 -10.38
CA LYS A 166 -5.74 12.35 -11.16
C LYS A 166 -4.58 12.47 -12.14
N TYR A 167 -3.52 11.66 -11.98
CA TYR A 167 -2.38 11.60 -12.90
C TYR A 167 -2.45 10.43 -13.88
N TRP A 168 -3.50 9.60 -13.83
CA TRP A 168 -3.60 8.43 -14.71
C TRP A 168 -4.00 8.83 -16.13
N PRO A 169 -3.53 8.09 -17.16
CA PRO A 169 -4.10 8.19 -18.49
C PRO A 169 -5.61 7.94 -18.45
N ALA A 170 -6.39 8.83 -19.07
CA ALA A 170 -7.86 8.79 -18.97
C ALA A 170 -8.46 7.47 -19.42
N GLU A 171 -7.89 6.84 -20.45
CA GLU A 171 -8.34 5.53 -20.93
C GLU A 171 -8.09 4.41 -19.92
N LEU A 172 -6.92 4.39 -19.28
CA LEU A 172 -6.58 3.42 -18.25
C LEU A 172 -7.47 3.60 -17.01
N ALA A 173 -7.68 4.85 -16.57
CA ALA A 173 -8.56 5.14 -15.44
C ALA A 173 -10.00 4.71 -15.72
N ARG A 174 -10.54 5.02 -16.91
CA ARG A 174 -11.87 4.59 -17.34
C ARG A 174 -11.98 3.07 -17.43
N LYS A 175 -10.95 2.37 -17.90
CA LYS A 175 -10.93 0.90 -17.99
C LYS A 175 -10.93 0.25 -16.60
N TYR A 176 -10.12 0.76 -15.67
CA TYR A 176 -9.94 0.15 -14.35
C TYR A 176 -11.07 0.52 -13.39
N PHE A 177 -11.41 1.81 -13.28
CA PHE A 177 -12.45 2.30 -12.38
C PHE A 177 -13.84 2.25 -13.03
N GLY A 178 -13.98 2.72 -14.27
CA GLY A 178 -15.27 2.75 -14.96
C GLY A 178 -16.36 3.42 -14.12
N ASN A 179 -17.46 2.71 -13.90
CA ASN A 179 -18.58 3.17 -13.05
C ASN A 179 -18.54 2.57 -11.62
N LYS A 180 -17.40 2.01 -11.20
CA LYS A 180 -17.24 1.39 -9.88
C LYS A 180 -17.09 2.46 -8.81
N ALA A 181 -17.51 2.13 -7.59
CA ALA A 181 -17.15 2.89 -6.40
C ALA A 181 -15.65 2.72 -6.12
N VAL A 182 -14.94 3.84 -6.06
CA VAL A 182 -13.50 3.85 -5.79
C VAL A 182 -13.29 3.86 -4.29
N PHE A 183 -12.67 2.81 -3.76
CA PHE A 183 -12.37 2.71 -2.34
C PHE A 183 -10.87 2.77 -2.10
N GLY A 184 -10.48 3.18 -0.91
CA GLY A 184 -9.08 3.26 -0.52
C GLY A 184 -8.91 3.47 0.97
N MET A 185 -7.75 3.09 1.48
CA MET A 185 -7.40 3.26 2.89
C MET A 185 -7.12 4.72 3.20
N LEU A 186 -7.63 5.20 4.33
CA LEU A 186 -7.20 6.46 4.93
C LEU A 186 -6.66 6.19 6.32
N ARG A 187 -5.38 6.47 6.50
CA ARG A 187 -4.59 6.16 7.69
C ARG A 187 -4.11 7.43 8.38
N ASP A 188 -3.96 7.37 9.69
CA ASP A 188 -3.29 8.41 10.44
C ASP A 188 -1.85 8.63 9.95
N PRO A 189 -1.46 9.87 9.54
CA PRO A 189 -0.13 10.14 9.01
C PRO A 189 1.02 9.73 9.94
N TYR A 190 0.88 9.84 11.26
CA TYR A 190 1.93 9.44 12.20
C TYR A 190 2.13 7.92 12.13
N GLU A 191 1.05 7.16 12.23
CA GLU A 191 1.07 5.69 12.15
C GLU A 191 1.58 5.20 10.79
N ARG A 192 1.25 5.90 9.70
CA ARG A 192 1.74 5.58 8.35
C ARG A 192 3.26 5.66 8.28
N LEU A 193 3.85 6.75 8.78
CA LEU A 193 5.31 6.96 8.77
C LEU A 193 6.05 6.01 9.73
N VAL A 194 5.48 5.74 10.90
CA VAL A 194 5.96 4.69 11.80
C VAL A 194 5.99 3.33 11.08
N ALA A 195 4.97 3.02 10.29
CA ALA A 195 4.96 1.78 9.52
C ALA A 195 6.08 1.75 8.47
N PHE A 196 6.33 2.87 7.77
CA PHE A 196 7.45 2.97 6.82
C PHE A 196 8.77 2.60 7.49
N PHE A 197 9.03 3.18 8.67
CA PHE A 197 10.19 2.83 9.49
C PHE A 197 10.18 1.34 9.85
N ARG A 198 9.09 0.82 10.42
CA ARG A 198 9.00 -0.57 10.89
C ARG A 198 9.06 -1.62 9.79
N GLY A 199 8.84 -1.29 8.52
CA GLY A 199 9.11 -2.23 7.42
C GLY A 199 10.48 -2.05 6.79
N ASN A 200 11.06 -0.85 6.83
CA ASN A 200 12.44 -0.56 6.36
C ASN A 200 12.73 -1.15 4.96
N ILE A 201 11.80 -0.97 4.02
CA ILE A 201 11.91 -1.51 2.66
C ILE A 201 12.48 -0.43 1.75
N GLN A 202 13.66 -0.69 1.16
CA GLN A 202 14.31 0.25 0.25
C GLN A 202 13.40 0.58 -0.95
N GLY A 203 13.18 1.87 -1.19
CA GLY A 203 12.28 2.36 -2.25
C GLY A 203 10.78 2.21 -1.95
N TYR A 204 10.40 1.78 -0.74
CA TYR A 204 9.01 1.69 -0.31
C TYR A 204 8.88 2.18 1.15
N GLY A 205 8.86 3.50 1.33
CA GLY A 205 8.85 4.14 2.66
C GLY A 205 10.24 4.46 3.22
N GLY A 206 11.30 4.00 2.55
CA GLY A 206 12.69 4.36 2.83
C GLY A 206 13.54 3.25 3.46
N SER A 207 14.85 3.49 3.50
CA SER A 207 15.82 2.68 4.23
C SER A 207 16.58 3.60 5.17
N TYR A 208 16.39 3.40 6.47
CA TYR A 208 17.03 4.20 7.52
C TYR A 208 17.77 3.28 8.49
N PRO A 209 18.80 2.55 8.00
CA PRO A 209 19.43 1.46 8.73
C PRO A 209 20.08 1.91 10.04
N GLU A 210 20.52 3.16 10.13
CA GLU A 210 21.10 3.76 11.33
C GLU A 210 20.08 3.83 12.49
N PHE A 211 18.84 4.22 12.21
CA PHE A 211 17.79 4.34 13.23
C PHE A 211 17.14 2.99 13.57
N ILE A 212 17.12 2.05 12.61
CA ILE A 212 16.58 0.69 12.84
C ILE A 212 17.41 -0.08 13.87
N LYS A 213 18.73 0.13 13.92
CA LYS A 213 19.63 -0.54 14.88
C LYS A 213 19.27 -0.25 16.34
N THR A 214 18.75 0.95 16.61
CA THR A 214 18.37 1.41 17.95
C THR A 214 16.87 1.53 18.14
N CYS A 215 16.07 1.16 17.12
CA CYS A 215 14.64 1.41 17.07
C CYS A 215 14.25 2.86 17.36
N ASP A 216 15.06 3.84 16.94
CA ASP A 216 14.78 5.26 17.12
C ASP A 216 13.81 5.79 16.06
N VAL A 217 12.53 5.46 16.23
CA VAL A 217 11.47 5.85 15.29
C VAL A 217 11.30 7.36 15.20
N ASN A 218 11.51 8.09 16.30
CA ASN A 218 11.34 9.54 16.32
C ASN A 218 12.38 10.22 15.43
N SER A 219 13.66 9.89 15.59
CA SER A 219 14.72 10.47 14.74
C SER A 219 14.55 10.05 13.28
N ALA A 220 14.13 8.81 13.02
CA ALA A 220 13.86 8.35 11.66
C ALA A 220 12.75 9.15 10.97
N VAL A 221 11.58 9.26 11.60
CA VAL A 221 10.44 10.00 11.04
C VAL A 221 10.77 11.49 10.92
N LYS A 222 11.50 12.06 11.88
CA LYS A 222 11.99 13.44 11.80
C LYS A 222 12.87 13.65 10.57
N GLN A 223 13.82 12.74 10.32
CA GLN A 223 14.68 12.78 9.14
C GLN A 223 13.87 12.62 7.85
N MET A 224 12.94 11.67 7.79
CA MET A 224 12.04 11.47 6.64
C MET A 224 11.32 12.77 6.25
N MET A 225 10.75 13.47 7.23
CA MET A 225 10.02 14.72 6.96
C MET A 225 10.95 15.86 6.56
N LYS A 226 12.14 15.96 7.17
CA LYS A 226 13.15 16.95 6.76
C LYS A 226 13.60 16.72 5.32
N ASP A 227 13.93 15.48 4.97
CA ASP A 227 14.31 15.10 3.60
C ASP A 227 13.21 15.40 2.59
N PHE A 228 11.96 15.07 2.93
CA PHE A 228 10.81 15.32 2.05
C PHE A 228 10.60 16.82 1.80
N ILE A 229 10.66 17.63 2.86
CA ILE A 229 10.49 19.09 2.78
C ILE A 229 11.65 19.73 2.01
N GLU A 230 12.88 19.30 2.27
CA GLU A 230 14.08 19.85 1.62
C GLU A 230 14.13 19.54 0.13
N LYS A 231 13.87 18.28 -0.24
CA LYS A 231 13.88 17.85 -1.65
C LYS A 231 12.68 18.37 -2.42
N ASN A 232 11.56 18.64 -1.73
CA ASN A 232 10.29 19.05 -2.31
C ASN A 232 9.84 18.12 -3.45
N ASP A 233 10.09 16.82 -3.28
CA ASP A 233 9.73 15.76 -4.22
C ASP A 233 8.54 14.97 -3.67
N THR A 234 7.34 15.30 -4.17
CA THR A 234 6.10 14.65 -3.76
C THR A 234 6.08 13.14 -4.06
N PHE A 235 6.79 12.72 -5.10
CA PHE A 235 6.77 11.34 -5.61
C PHE A 235 7.98 10.50 -5.15
N ALA A 236 8.73 11.02 -4.19
CA ALA A 236 9.90 10.35 -3.63
C ALA A 236 9.60 8.93 -3.10
N GLN A 237 10.64 8.09 -3.11
CA GLN A 237 10.62 6.70 -2.60
C GLN A 237 9.49 5.87 -3.23
N GLY A 238 9.37 5.89 -4.56
CA GLY A 238 8.37 5.10 -5.27
C GLY A 238 6.93 5.53 -4.93
N CYS A 239 6.70 6.85 -4.79
CA CYS A 239 5.41 7.44 -4.41
C CYS A 239 4.87 7.07 -3.02
N THR A 240 5.64 6.45 -2.13
CA THR A 240 5.10 6.12 -0.80
C THR A 240 4.86 7.34 0.08
N PHE A 241 5.61 8.43 -0.12
CA PHE A 241 5.44 9.65 0.67
C PHE A 241 4.30 10.55 0.22
N VAL A 242 3.68 10.26 -0.94
CA VAL A 242 2.55 11.04 -1.46
C VAL A 242 1.45 11.14 -0.39
N PRO A 243 0.99 12.35 -0.03
CA PRO A 243 -0.14 12.55 0.86
C PRO A 243 -1.37 11.79 0.38
N GLN A 244 -2.09 11.16 1.31
CA GLN A 244 -3.24 10.31 0.96
C GLN A 244 -4.35 11.14 0.32
N ALA A 245 -4.46 12.41 0.69
CA ALA A 245 -5.40 13.34 0.09
C ALA A 245 -5.29 13.45 -1.44
N GLU A 246 -4.11 13.20 -2.01
CA GLU A 246 -3.93 13.21 -3.46
C GLU A 246 -4.73 12.12 -4.18
N TYR A 247 -5.03 11.00 -3.49
CA TYR A 247 -5.83 9.88 -4.00
C TYR A 247 -7.34 10.12 -3.88
N PHE A 248 -7.76 11.16 -3.15
CA PHE A 248 -9.15 11.59 -3.04
C PHE A 248 -9.54 12.63 -4.10
N ASP A 249 -8.55 13.16 -4.82
CA ASP A 249 -8.75 14.21 -5.81
C ASP A 249 -9.08 13.64 -7.20
N GLY A 250 -9.83 14.43 -7.98
CA GLY A 250 -10.13 14.12 -9.39
C GLY A 250 -11.38 13.25 -9.60
N PRO A 251 -11.70 12.92 -10.87
CA PRO A 251 -12.96 12.25 -11.23
C PRO A 251 -13.05 10.80 -10.75
N TYR A 252 -11.92 10.16 -10.48
CA TYR A 252 -11.81 8.80 -9.93
C TYR A 252 -11.16 8.78 -8.55
N GLY A 253 -11.24 9.89 -7.81
CA GLY A 253 -10.76 9.93 -6.44
C GLY A 253 -11.54 8.97 -5.53
N ILE A 254 -10.93 8.56 -4.42
CA ILE A 254 -11.56 7.70 -3.42
C ILE A 254 -12.89 8.33 -2.95
N SER A 255 -13.98 7.62 -3.21
CA SER A 255 -15.33 7.97 -2.76
C SER A 255 -15.78 7.16 -1.55
N VAL A 256 -15.19 5.98 -1.34
CA VAL A 256 -15.44 5.10 -0.20
C VAL A 256 -14.18 4.98 0.66
N PRO A 257 -13.98 5.87 1.66
CA PRO A 257 -12.80 5.81 2.52
C PRO A 257 -12.93 4.68 3.54
N VAL A 258 -11.85 3.91 3.69
CA VAL A 258 -11.75 2.84 4.68
C VAL A 258 -10.91 3.32 5.86
N ASP A 259 -11.51 3.30 7.06
CA ASP A 259 -10.82 3.71 8.29
C ASP A 259 -9.76 2.70 8.70
N ASN A 260 -8.49 3.09 8.63
CA ASN A 260 -7.42 2.20 9.06
C ASN A 260 -7.37 1.96 10.58
N ARG A 261 -7.88 2.88 11.42
CA ARG A 261 -7.88 2.71 12.89
C ARG A 261 -8.78 1.56 13.34
N ALA A 262 -9.87 1.32 12.60
CA ALA A 262 -10.82 0.21 12.83
C ALA A 262 -10.58 -1.02 11.94
N PHE A 263 -9.42 -1.14 11.28
CA PHE A 263 -9.12 -2.29 10.42
C PHE A 263 -8.88 -3.58 11.24
N PRO A 264 -9.41 -4.76 10.84
CA PRO A 264 -10.08 -5.05 9.56
C PRO A 264 -11.58 -4.79 9.53
N ALA A 265 -12.21 -4.50 10.66
CA ALA A 265 -13.68 -4.38 10.75
C ALA A 265 -14.25 -3.35 9.75
N SER A 266 -13.63 -2.18 9.64
CA SER A 266 -14.05 -1.12 8.69
C SER A 266 -14.04 -1.57 7.22
N MET A 267 -13.05 -2.36 6.81
CA MET A 267 -12.99 -2.89 5.43
C MET A 267 -14.02 -3.99 5.21
N ASN A 268 -14.24 -4.83 6.23
CA ASN A 268 -15.24 -5.89 6.14
C ASN A 268 -16.65 -5.30 6.03
N GLU A 269 -16.95 -4.20 6.72
CA GLU A 269 -18.21 -3.45 6.53
C GLU A 269 -18.40 -2.99 5.08
N VAL A 270 -17.37 -2.40 4.47
CA VAL A 270 -17.39 -2.00 3.05
C VAL A 270 -17.59 -3.19 2.13
N PHE A 271 -16.91 -4.31 2.39
CA PHE A 271 -17.10 -5.53 1.60
C PHE A 271 -18.53 -6.06 1.68
N GLU A 272 -19.13 -6.14 2.87
CA GLU A 272 -20.51 -6.59 3.03
C GLU A 272 -21.51 -5.66 2.31
N GLU A 273 -21.35 -4.33 2.47
CA GLU A 273 -22.20 -3.32 1.82
C GLU A 273 -22.17 -3.43 0.29
N HIS A 274 -21.00 -3.71 -0.28
CA HIS A 274 -20.78 -3.85 -1.72
C HIS A 274 -20.80 -5.32 -2.19
N GLY A 275 -21.40 -6.25 -1.45
CA GLY A 275 -21.62 -7.63 -1.93
C GLY A 275 -20.35 -8.47 -2.16
N TYR A 276 -19.36 -8.28 -1.29
CA TYR A 276 -18.14 -9.08 -1.16
C TYR A 276 -18.07 -9.86 0.19
N PRO A 277 -19.12 -10.58 0.63
CA PRO A 277 -19.10 -11.29 1.92
C PRO A 277 -18.01 -12.37 2.00
N ASP A 278 -17.57 -12.87 0.84
CA ASP A 278 -16.47 -13.81 0.67
C ASP A 278 -15.07 -13.21 0.90
N PHE A 279 -14.95 -11.87 0.96
CA PHE A 279 -13.67 -11.17 1.14
C PHE A 279 -13.39 -10.77 2.59
N HIS A 280 -14.06 -11.38 3.57
CA HIS A 280 -13.87 -11.04 4.98
C HIS A 280 -12.42 -11.26 5.41
N ILE A 281 -11.75 -10.16 5.80
CA ILE A 281 -10.37 -10.13 6.26
C ILE A 281 -10.34 -10.54 7.73
N ARG A 282 -9.61 -11.60 8.06
CA ARG A 282 -9.38 -12.00 9.44
C ARG A 282 -8.05 -11.44 9.92
N THR A 283 -7.89 -11.29 11.23
CA THR A 283 -6.64 -10.79 11.83
C THR A 283 -5.37 -11.52 11.33
N PRO A 284 -5.34 -12.85 11.12
CA PRO A 284 -4.16 -13.53 10.58
C PRO A 284 -3.87 -13.25 9.10
N ASP A 285 -4.84 -12.72 8.35
CA ASP A 285 -4.67 -12.39 6.93
C ASP A 285 -3.98 -11.01 6.75
N ILE A 286 -3.88 -10.22 7.83
CA ILE A 286 -3.33 -8.87 7.82
C ILE A 286 -1.83 -8.90 7.57
N LEU A 287 -1.42 -8.34 6.44
CA LEU A 287 -0.02 -8.06 6.13
C LEU A 287 0.38 -6.79 6.90
N HIS A 288 1.22 -6.95 7.91
CA HIS A 288 1.75 -5.82 8.68
C HIS A 288 3.27 -5.96 8.87
N VAL A 289 3.88 -4.83 9.23
CA VAL A 289 5.32 -4.75 9.54
C VAL A 289 5.61 -5.16 10.97
N SER A 290 6.78 -5.73 11.20
CA SER A 290 7.14 -6.36 12.48
C SER A 290 8.49 -5.94 13.05
N LEU A 291 9.29 -5.11 12.35
CA LEU A 291 10.52 -4.58 12.95
C LEU A 291 10.16 -3.56 14.03
N CYS A 292 11.00 -3.48 15.07
CA CYS A 292 10.83 -2.60 16.21
C CYS A 292 9.39 -2.66 16.78
N PRO A 293 8.95 -3.81 17.33
CA PRO A 293 7.56 -3.99 17.74
C PRO A 293 7.14 -3.11 18.92
N ASP A 294 8.09 -2.56 19.67
CA ASP A 294 7.85 -1.76 20.87
C ASP A 294 7.74 -0.25 20.61
N VAL A 295 7.77 0.18 19.34
CA VAL A 295 7.64 1.59 18.95
C VAL A 295 6.42 1.86 18.09
N TRP A 296 5.77 3.01 18.32
CA TRP A 296 4.58 3.44 17.60
C TRP A 296 4.42 4.97 17.61
N ALA A 297 3.30 5.51 17.11
CA ALA A 297 3.12 6.95 16.96
C ALA A 297 3.24 7.76 18.26
N ALA A 298 3.03 7.14 19.43
CA ALA A 298 3.21 7.79 20.73
C ALA A 298 4.68 8.10 21.07
N ASP A 299 5.65 7.51 20.38
CA ASP A 299 7.07 7.78 20.57
C ASP A 299 7.56 9.04 19.84
N LEU A 300 6.70 9.71 19.07
CA LEU A 300 7.05 10.91 18.32
C LEU A 300 6.97 12.16 19.19
N ASP A 301 8.04 12.95 19.20
CA ASP A 301 8.09 14.22 19.92
C ASP A 301 7.31 15.34 19.19
N SER A 302 7.12 16.47 19.87
CA SER A 302 6.36 17.60 19.34
C SER A 302 6.97 18.23 18.08
N GLU A 303 8.30 18.20 17.93
CA GLU A 303 8.98 18.69 16.72
C GLU A 303 8.64 17.78 15.53
N THR A 304 8.81 16.47 15.70
CA THR A 304 8.50 15.47 14.67
C THR A 304 7.03 15.56 14.26
N ARG A 305 6.11 15.63 15.23
CA ARG A 305 4.68 15.71 14.93
C ARG A 305 4.31 17.01 14.20
N SER A 306 4.95 18.12 14.55
CA SER A 306 4.79 19.39 13.82
C SER A 306 5.23 19.28 12.36
N LEU A 307 6.36 18.63 12.08
CA LEU A 307 6.82 18.37 10.70
C LEU A 307 5.83 17.50 9.93
N VAL A 308 5.32 16.43 10.54
CA VAL A 308 4.32 15.55 9.91
C VAL A 308 3.02 16.31 9.59
N ARG A 309 2.50 17.12 10.52
CA ARG A 309 1.31 17.94 10.28
C ARG A 309 1.52 18.95 9.17
N LYS A 310 2.72 19.52 9.05
CA LYS A 310 3.06 20.44 7.95
C LYS A 310 2.95 19.74 6.59
N VAL A 311 3.44 18.51 6.46
CA VAL A 311 3.42 17.75 5.20
C VAL A 311 2.03 17.17 4.89
N TYR A 312 1.35 16.63 5.90
CA TYR A 312 0.13 15.84 5.75
C TYR A 312 -1.13 16.54 6.29
N ALA A 313 -1.17 17.87 6.29
CA ALA A 313 -2.30 18.65 6.83
C ALA A 313 -3.66 18.21 6.24
N ARG A 314 -3.74 18.03 4.92
CA ARG A 314 -4.96 17.60 4.22
C ARG A 314 -5.40 16.18 4.61
N ASP A 315 -4.46 15.29 4.94
CA ASP A 315 -4.78 13.93 5.38
C ASP A 315 -5.50 13.98 6.74
N PHE A 316 -5.05 14.84 7.66
CA PHE A 316 -5.73 15.05 8.95
C PHE A 316 -7.13 15.67 8.77
N GLU A 317 -7.29 16.61 7.83
CA GLU A 317 -8.60 17.16 7.49
C GLU A 317 -9.56 16.07 6.98
N LEU A 318 -9.07 15.15 6.13
CA LEU A 318 -9.86 14.03 5.63
C LEU A 318 -10.24 13.06 6.76
N LEU A 319 -9.33 12.75 7.68
CA LEU A 319 -9.62 11.89 8.84
C LEU A 319 -10.71 12.50 9.73
N CYS A 320 -10.63 13.81 9.99
CA CYS A 320 -11.68 14.53 10.72
C CYS A 320 -13.01 14.51 9.95
N LYS A 321 -12.99 14.79 8.64
CA LYS A 321 -14.18 14.84 7.79
C LYS A 321 -14.91 13.50 7.72
N HIS A 322 -14.17 12.41 7.51
CA HIS A 322 -14.77 11.09 7.24
C HIS A 322 -15.05 10.28 8.50
N PHE A 323 -14.20 10.39 9.53
CA PHE A 323 -14.28 9.54 10.72
C PHE A 323 -14.39 10.31 12.04
N GLY A 324 -14.33 11.65 12.01
CA GLY A 324 -14.42 12.49 13.20
C GLY A 324 -13.14 12.56 14.03
N TYR A 325 -12.00 12.07 13.50
CA TYR A 325 -10.69 12.15 14.16
C TYR A 325 -10.08 13.54 13.96
N CYS A 326 -10.56 14.50 14.74
CA CYS A 326 -10.20 15.91 14.59
C CYS A 326 -9.07 16.37 15.52
N ASP A 327 -8.69 15.56 16.51
CA ASP A 327 -7.56 15.85 17.37
C ASP A 327 -6.25 15.37 16.71
N GLN A 328 -5.51 16.33 16.14
CA GLN A 328 -4.23 16.06 15.48
C GLN A 328 -3.09 15.81 16.48
N GLU A 329 -3.34 15.98 17.78
CA GLU A 329 -2.39 15.66 18.85
C GLU A 329 -2.70 14.31 19.52
N GLU A 330 -3.78 13.63 19.15
CA GLU A 330 -4.13 12.31 19.69
C GLU A 330 -3.06 11.25 19.33
N ASN A 331 -2.68 10.42 20.29
CA ASN A 331 -1.90 9.22 19.99
C ASN A 331 -2.81 8.19 19.33
N CYS A 332 -2.46 7.78 18.11
CA CYS A 332 -3.24 6.83 17.33
C CYS A 332 -2.47 5.51 17.21
N CYS A 333 -3.18 4.38 17.28
CA CYS A 333 -2.69 3.08 16.87
C CYS A 333 -3.83 2.19 16.39
N ILE A 334 -3.49 1.04 15.78
CA ILE A 334 -4.45 0.10 15.21
C ILE A 334 -4.64 -1.07 16.18
N TRP A 335 -5.51 -0.90 17.18
CA TRP A 335 -5.63 -1.80 18.33
C TRP A 335 -6.11 -3.22 18.00
N GLN A 336 -6.76 -3.41 16.86
CA GLN A 336 -7.19 -4.74 16.38
C GLN A 336 -6.06 -5.53 15.71
N VAL A 337 -4.91 -4.89 15.42
CA VAL A 337 -3.74 -5.52 14.80
C VAL A 337 -2.70 -5.82 15.87
N PRO A 338 -2.40 -7.11 16.14
CA PRO A 338 -1.42 -7.49 17.15
C PRO A 338 -0.06 -6.82 16.96
N GLY A 339 0.50 -6.25 18.03
CA GLY A 339 1.81 -5.60 18.01
C GLY A 339 1.86 -4.21 17.37
N MET A 340 0.71 -3.59 17.08
CA MET A 340 0.64 -2.19 16.63
C MET A 340 0.45 -1.18 17.78
N CYS A 341 0.03 -1.64 18.97
CA CYS A 341 -0.23 -0.79 20.14
C CYS A 341 0.48 -1.31 21.40
N PRO A 342 1.82 -1.32 21.46
CA PRO A 342 2.52 -1.70 22.68
C PRO A 342 2.24 -0.68 23.81
N PRO A 343 2.29 -1.10 25.09
CA PRO A 343 2.08 -0.18 26.23
C PRO A 343 3.05 1.01 26.22
N LYS A 344 2.58 2.19 26.68
CA LYS A 344 3.38 3.39 26.92
C LYS A 344 2.94 4.08 28.20
#